data_AF-A0A2U1LSU6-F1
#
_entry.id   AF-A0A2U1LSU6-F1
#
_cell.length_a   1.000
_cell.length_b   1.000
_cell.length_c   1.000
_cell.angle_alpha   90.00
_cell.angle_beta   90.00
_cell.angle_gamma   90.00
#
_symmetry.space_group_name_H-M   'P 1'
#
loop_
_entity.id
_entity.type
_entity.pdbx_description
1 polymer ?
#
loop_
_entity_poly.entity_id
_entity_poly.type
_entity_poly.pdbx_seq_one_letter_code
_entity_poly.pdbx_strand_id
1 'polypeptide(L)'
;MDNHVGNGNTSISDRLAHIVNSQDRGKQFYLFFKRHRFILLSGQRDDRRHINRERLSLQQLQAFLRELEDSVLMSRTLAMLRAVIAIVEQRIRACGRNVADAGRIAALLMDYLGDVMHMG
;
A
#
# COMPACT_ATOMS: atom_id res chain seq x y z
N MET A 1 -9.56 -46.36 18.45
CA MET A 1 -9.93 -45.00 18.86
C MET A 1 -8.77 -44.49 19.66
N ASP A 2 -8.21 -43.33 19.30
CA ASP A 2 -7.80 -42.30 20.26
C ASP A 2 -7.36 -41.06 19.48
N ASN A 3 -8.25 -40.07 19.51
CA ASN A 3 -8.11 -38.79 18.85
C ASN A 3 -7.03 -37.98 19.58
N HIS A 4 -5.96 -37.61 18.88
CA HIS A 4 -4.99 -36.66 19.42
C HIS A 4 -5.56 -35.23 19.33
N VAL A 5 -6.55 -34.95 20.17
CA VAL A 5 -7.04 -33.60 20.47
C VAL A 5 -6.04 -32.98 21.45
N GLY A 6 -5.07 -32.24 20.92
CA GLY A 6 -4.04 -31.60 21.73
C GLY A 6 -3.43 -30.36 21.09
N ASN A 7 -4.22 -29.57 20.36
CA ASN A 7 -3.73 -28.36 19.67
C ASN A 7 -4.35 -27.06 20.24
N GLY A 8 -4.88 -27.12 21.47
CA GLY A 8 -5.70 -26.04 22.06
C GLY A 8 -4.96 -25.05 22.96
N ASN A 9 -3.76 -25.39 23.49
CA ASN A 9 -3.13 -24.62 24.57
C ASN A 9 -1.80 -23.93 24.21
N THR A 10 -1.30 -24.07 22.98
CA THR A 10 -0.04 -23.43 22.58
C THR A 10 -0.33 -21.98 22.18
N SER A 11 0.38 -21.02 22.78
CA SER A 11 0.18 -19.60 22.46
C SER A 11 0.46 -19.35 20.97
N ILE A 12 -0.19 -18.34 20.38
CA ILE A 12 0.04 -17.98 18.98
C ILE A 12 1.54 -17.72 18.74
N SER A 13 2.23 -17.14 19.73
CA SER A 13 3.68 -16.91 19.72
C SER A 13 4.47 -18.22 19.63
N ASP A 14 4.11 -19.24 20.40
CA ASP A 14 4.80 -20.54 20.39
C ASP A 14 4.57 -21.29 19.07
N ARG A 15 3.36 -21.21 18.52
CA ARG A 15 3.04 -21.80 17.21
C ARG A 15 3.81 -21.12 16.08
N LEU A 16 3.93 -19.80 16.12
CA LEU A 16 4.74 -19.04 15.16
C LEU A 16 6.23 -19.33 15.32
N ALA A 17 6.73 -19.44 16.55
CA ALA A 17 8.13 -19.80 16.83
C ALA A 17 8.47 -21.20 16.29
N HIS A 18 7.56 -22.17 16.43
CA HIS A 18 7.76 -23.51 15.89
C HIS A 18 7.77 -23.55 14.35
N ILE A 19 6.93 -22.76 13.68
CA ILE A 19 6.93 -22.70 12.21
C ILE A 19 8.19 -21.99 11.70
N VAL A 20 8.62 -20.92 12.38
CA VAL A 20 9.90 -20.24 12.08
C VAL A 20 11.10 -21.16 12.31
N ASN A 21 11.07 -22.02 13.33
CA ASN A 21 12.13 -23.03 13.58
C ASN A 21 11.94 -24.34 12.81
N SER A 22 10.92 -24.47 11.96
CA SER A 22 10.72 -25.68 11.16
C SER A 22 11.73 -25.74 10.00
N GLN A 23 12.26 -26.92 9.71
CA GLN A 23 13.16 -27.16 8.56
C GLN A 23 12.42 -27.04 7.20
N ASP A 24 11.10 -26.84 7.25
CA ASP A 24 10.22 -26.63 6.11
C ASP A 24 10.37 -25.18 5.59
N ARG A 25 11.34 -25.02 4.70
CA ARG A 25 11.62 -23.75 4.01
C ARG A 25 10.38 -23.18 3.32
N GLY A 26 9.46 -24.01 2.83
CA GLY A 26 8.22 -23.57 2.18
C GLY A 26 7.33 -22.78 3.13
N LYS A 27 7.11 -23.31 4.34
CA LYS A 27 6.34 -22.60 5.38
C LYS A 27 7.02 -21.32 5.87
N GLN A 28 8.36 -21.31 5.97
CA GLN A 28 9.10 -20.10 6.33
C GLN A 28 8.96 -19.00 5.27
N PHE A 29 9.11 -19.33 3.98
CA PHE A 29 8.90 -18.39 2.88
C PHE A 29 7.48 -17.85 2.87
N TYR A 30 6.48 -18.71 3.02
CA TYR A 30 5.08 -18.28 3.06
C TYR A 30 4.79 -17.27 4.18
N LEU A 31 5.27 -17.54 5.40
CA LEU A 31 5.11 -16.61 6.51
C LEU A 31 5.83 -15.27 6.28
N PHE A 32 7.04 -15.30 5.70
CA PHE A 32 7.79 -14.10 5.34
C PHE A 32 6.99 -13.24 4.34
N PHE A 33 6.53 -13.82 3.24
CA PHE A 33 5.77 -13.09 2.22
C PHE A 33 4.41 -12.62 2.74
N LYS A 34 3.75 -13.40 3.61
CA LYS A 34 2.50 -12.97 4.25
C LYS A 34 2.70 -11.75 5.15
N ARG A 35 3.78 -11.74 5.95
CA ARG A 35 4.17 -10.56 6.76
C ARG A 35 4.51 -9.37 5.87
N HIS A 36 5.27 -9.60 4.81
CA HIS A 36 5.66 -8.54 3.89
C HIS A 36 4.44 -7.93 3.17
N ARG A 37 3.49 -8.77 2.73
CA ARG A 37 2.19 -8.34 2.17
C ARG A 37 1.41 -7.46 3.16
N PHE A 38 1.37 -7.83 4.43
CA PHE A 38 0.68 -7.02 5.44
C PHE A 38 1.29 -5.62 5.60
N ILE A 39 2.63 -5.53 5.64
CA ILE A 39 3.36 -4.25 5.70
C ILE A 39 3.07 -3.43 4.45
N LEU A 40 3.15 -4.05 3.27
CA LEU A 40 2.88 -3.39 1.99
C LEU A 40 1.45 -2.85 1.92
N LEU A 41 0.44 -3.66 2.27
CA LEU A 41 -0.96 -3.23 2.26
C LEU A 41 -1.23 -2.10 3.26
N SER A 42 -0.51 -2.08 4.39
CA SER A 42 -0.58 -0.99 5.36
C SER A 42 0.04 0.29 4.79
N GLY A 43 1.22 0.21 4.18
CA GLY A 43 1.84 1.33 3.48
C GLY A 43 0.95 1.88 2.37
N GLN A 44 0.35 1.02 1.54
CA GLN A 44 -0.59 1.42 0.50
C GLN A 44 -1.83 2.15 1.04
N ARG A 45 -2.31 1.77 2.23
CA ARG A 45 -3.44 2.46 2.88
C ARG A 45 -3.03 3.87 3.29
N ASP A 46 -1.82 4.03 3.81
CA ASP A 46 -1.29 5.34 4.19
C ASP A 46 -0.98 6.19 2.96
N ASP A 47 -0.46 5.61 1.88
CA ASP A 47 -0.28 6.27 0.59
C ASP A 47 -1.63 6.75 0.02
N ARG A 48 -2.69 5.93 0.09
CA ARG A 48 -4.04 6.34 -0.33
C ARG A 48 -4.57 7.49 0.51
N ARG A 49 -4.34 7.47 1.83
CA ARG A 49 -4.72 8.58 2.73
C ARG A 49 -3.94 9.84 2.38
N HIS A 50 -2.65 9.72 2.09
CA HIS A 50 -1.80 10.82 1.65
C HIS A 50 -2.32 11.42 0.33
N ILE A 51 -2.56 10.60 -0.69
CA ILE A 51 -3.17 11.01 -1.96
C ILE A 51 -4.49 11.76 -1.74
N ASN A 52 -5.36 11.27 -0.84
CA ASN A 52 -6.63 11.94 -0.55
C ASN A 52 -6.43 13.33 0.06
N ARG A 53 -5.44 13.50 0.95
CA ARG A 53 -5.08 14.82 1.49
C ARG A 53 -4.56 15.75 0.39
N GLU A 54 -3.68 15.26 -0.48
CA GLU A 54 -3.17 16.05 -1.60
C GLU A 54 -4.27 16.47 -2.57
N ARG A 55 -5.26 15.61 -2.82
CA ARG A 55 -6.44 15.95 -3.63
C ARG A 55 -7.28 17.07 -3.02
N LEU A 56 -7.46 17.06 -1.70
CA LEU A 56 -8.17 18.14 -1.00
C LEU A 56 -7.40 19.47 -1.13
N SER A 57 -6.08 19.46 -0.92
CA SER A 57 -5.24 20.65 -1.12
C SER A 57 -5.26 21.13 -2.58
N LEU A 58 -5.29 20.22 -3.56
CA LEU A 58 -5.42 20.54 -4.97
C LEU A 58 -6.76 21.25 -5.26
N GLN A 59 -7.86 20.76 -4.70
CA GLN A 59 -9.16 21.41 -4.83
C GLN A 59 -9.15 22.83 -4.26
N GLN A 60 -8.52 23.03 -3.11
CA GLN A 60 -8.36 24.37 -2.51
C GLN A 60 -7.51 25.28 -3.39
N LEU A 61 -6.39 24.78 -3.94
CA LEU A 61 -5.54 25.54 -4.86
C LEU A 61 -6.27 25.93 -6.15
N GLN A 62 -7.10 25.03 -6.69
CA GLN A 62 -7.91 25.30 -7.87
C GLN A 62 -9.02 26.32 -7.60
N ALA A 63 -9.67 26.27 -6.42
CA ALA A 63 -10.62 27.28 -6.00
C ALA A 63 -9.96 28.65 -5.86
N PHE A 64 -8.80 28.70 -5.20
CA PHE A 64 -8.02 29.92 -5.05
C PHE A 64 -7.54 30.49 -6.39
N LEU A 65 -7.10 29.64 -7.32
CA LEU A 65 -6.74 30.07 -8.68
C LEU A 65 -7.91 30.76 -9.38
N ARG A 66 -9.12 30.20 -9.25
CA ARG A 66 -10.33 30.76 -9.87
C ARG A 66 -10.68 32.14 -9.29
N GLU A 67 -10.59 32.30 -7.98
CA GLU A 67 -10.79 33.60 -7.31
C GLU A 67 -9.74 34.65 -7.73
N LEU A 68 -8.50 34.21 -7.96
CA LEU A 68 -7.41 35.09 -8.40
C LEU A 68 -7.50 35.45 -9.88
N GLU A 69 -8.05 34.59 -10.74
CA GLU A 69 -8.28 34.88 -12.17
C GLU A 69 -9.28 36.03 -12.35
N ASP A 70 -10.25 36.17 -11.44
CA ASP A 70 -11.21 37.27 -11.42
C ASP A 70 -10.65 38.57 -10.79
N SER A 71 -9.43 38.51 -10.24
CA SER A 71 -8.76 39.63 -9.58
C SER A 71 -7.68 40.26 -10.47
N VAL A 72 -7.34 41.54 -10.25
CA VAL A 72 -6.22 42.24 -10.94
C VAL A 72 -4.85 41.77 -10.40
N LEU A 73 -4.63 40.47 -10.29
CA LEU A 73 -3.33 39.93 -9.90
C LEU A 73 -2.41 39.75 -11.10
N MET A 74 -1.12 40.00 -10.87
CA MET A 74 -0.06 39.88 -11.87
C MET A 74 -0.05 38.48 -12.51
N SER A 75 0.02 38.43 -13.84
CA SER A 75 0.11 37.20 -14.65
C SER A 75 1.16 36.20 -14.14
N ARG A 76 2.24 36.68 -13.53
CA ARG A 76 3.32 35.89 -12.95
C ARG A 76 2.87 35.04 -11.75
N THR A 77 2.03 35.57 -10.86
CA THR A 77 1.52 34.84 -9.70
C THR A 77 0.57 33.73 -10.13
N LEU A 78 -0.30 34.02 -11.11
CA LEU A 78 -1.18 33.02 -11.73
C LEU A 78 -0.37 31.90 -12.40
N ALA A 79 0.69 32.23 -13.13
CA ALA A 79 1.57 31.25 -13.75
C ALA A 79 2.25 30.33 -12.72
N MET A 80 2.74 30.89 -11.60
CA MET A 80 3.32 30.10 -10.52
C MET A 80 2.29 29.17 -9.87
N LEU A 81 1.07 29.67 -9.61
CA LEU A 81 0.02 28.85 -9.01
C LEU A 81 -0.40 27.69 -9.93
N ARG A 82 -0.54 27.94 -11.23
CA ARG A 82 -0.78 26.89 -12.25
C ARG A 82 0.35 25.86 -12.30
N ALA A 83 1.61 26.29 -12.18
CA ALA A 83 2.75 25.37 -12.11
C ALA A 83 2.71 24.48 -10.86
N VAL A 84 2.38 25.04 -9.69
CA VAL A 84 2.22 24.28 -8.45
C VAL A 84 1.09 23.25 -8.59
N ILE A 85 -0.05 23.64 -9.14
CA ILE A 85 -1.19 22.75 -9.43
C ILE A 85 -0.73 21.58 -10.32
N ALA A 86 -0.04 21.86 -11.42
CA ALA A 86 0.45 20.83 -12.34
C ALA A 86 1.41 19.82 -11.66
N ILE A 87 2.32 20.31 -10.81
CA ILE A 87 3.25 19.47 -10.05
C ILE A 87 2.50 18.56 -9.08
N VAL A 88 1.52 19.09 -8.35
CA VAL A 88 0.71 18.31 -7.40
C VAL A 88 -0.12 17.26 -8.13
N GLU A 89 -0.74 17.61 -9.26
CA GLU A 89 -1.47 16.65 -10.10
C GLU A 89 -0.57 15.50 -10.59
N GLN A 90 0.62 15.82 -11.10
CA GLN A 90 1.57 14.82 -11.56
C GLN A 90 1.99 13.89 -10.41
N ARG A 91 2.25 14.44 -9.22
CA ARG A 91 2.62 13.66 -8.04
C ARG A 91 1.51 12.70 -7.60
N ILE A 92 0.26 13.18 -7.54
CA ILE A 92 -0.92 12.34 -7.25
C ILE A 92 -1.03 11.19 -8.24
N ARG A 93 -0.85 11.45 -9.54
CA ARG A 93 -0.90 10.41 -10.59
C ARG A 93 0.25 9.40 -10.46
N ALA A 94 1.46 9.85 -10.15
CA ALA A 94 2.62 8.97 -9.96
C ALA A 94 2.45 8.07 -8.72
N CYS A 95 2.05 8.64 -7.59
CA CYS A 95 1.79 7.90 -6.36
C CYS A 95 0.67 6.87 -6.56
N GLY A 96 -0.43 7.25 -7.23
CA GLY A 96 -1.52 6.35 -7.57
C GLY A 96 -1.09 5.14 -8.42
N ARG A 97 -0.21 5.35 -9.41
CA ARG A 97 0.36 4.26 -10.23
C ARG A 97 1.22 3.32 -9.40
N ASN A 98 2.15 3.86 -8.60
CA ASN A 98 3.04 3.05 -7.76
C ASN A 98 2.26 2.15 -6.79
N VAL A 99 1.19 2.68 -6.17
CA VAL A 99 0.32 1.90 -5.28
C VAL A 99 -0.38 0.76 -6.04
N ALA A 100 -0.86 1.02 -7.26
CA ALA A 100 -1.52 0.00 -8.08
C ALA A 100 -0.54 -1.10 -8.52
N ASP A 101 0.64 -0.72 -9.02
CA ASP A 101 1.67 -1.66 -9.51
C ASP A 101 2.20 -2.54 -8.39
N ALA A 102 2.52 -1.95 -7.23
CA ALA A 102 2.95 -2.71 -6.06
C ALA A 102 1.87 -3.70 -5.58
N GLY A 103 0.60 -3.31 -5.63
CA GLY A 103 -0.53 -4.19 -5.30
C GLY A 103 -0.64 -5.37 -6.26
N ARG A 104 -0.45 -5.13 -7.57
CA ARG A 104 -0.49 -6.16 -8.60
C ARG A 104 0.67 -7.16 -8.45
N ILE A 105 1.89 -6.69 -8.26
CA ILE A 105 3.07 -7.57 -8.07
C ILE A 105 2.91 -8.41 -6.80
N ALA A 106 2.44 -7.81 -5.71
CA ALA A 106 2.20 -8.54 -4.47
C ALA A 106 1.11 -9.61 -4.60
N ALA A 107 0.07 -9.37 -5.40
CA ALA A 107 -0.95 -10.38 -5.69
C ALA A 107 -0.34 -11.57 -6.46
N LEU A 108 0.38 -11.30 -7.56
CA LEU A 108 1.04 -12.33 -8.37
C LEU A 108 1.99 -13.21 -7.56
N LEU A 109 2.81 -12.61 -6.68
CA LEU A 109 3.72 -13.35 -5.80
C LEU A 109 2.96 -14.26 -4.84
N MET A 110 1.82 -13.81 -4.32
CA MET A 110 1.02 -14.60 -3.38
C MET A 110 0.29 -15.75 -4.07
N ASP A 111 -0.19 -15.54 -5.29
CA ASP A 111 -0.84 -16.58 -6.09
C ASP A 111 0.19 -17.67 -6.41
N TYR A 112 1.38 -17.30 -6.90
CA TYR A 112 2.48 -18.24 -7.16
C TYR A 112 2.87 -19.06 -5.92
N LEU A 113 3.04 -18.41 -4.77
CA LEU A 113 3.38 -19.10 -3.53
C LEU A 113 2.23 -20.00 -3.05
N GLY A 114 0.99 -19.60 -3.27
CA GLY A 114 -0.19 -20.43 -3.02
C GLY A 114 -0.13 -21.72 -3.83
N ASP A 115 0.09 -21.62 -5.15
CA ASP A 115 0.16 -22.76 -6.06
C ASP A 115 1.30 -23.71 -5.69
N VAL A 116 2.50 -23.19 -5.42
CA VAL A 116 3.67 -23.99 -5.03
C VAL A 116 3.42 -24.78 -3.74
N MET A 117 2.68 -24.22 -2.78
CA MET A 117 2.37 -24.92 -1.53
C MET A 117 1.26 -25.97 -1.67
N HIS A 118 0.38 -25.88 -2.68
CA HIS A 118 -0.69 -26.86 -2.90
C HIS A 118 -0.25 -28.03 -3.79
N MET A 119 0.90 -27.89 -4.48
CA MET A 119 1.49 -28.94 -5.32
C MET A 119 2.61 -29.75 -4.63
N GLY A 120 2.95 -29.43 -3.38
CA GLY A 120 4.05 -30.05 -2.61
C GLY A 120 3.59 -31.03 -1.55
#